data_AF-A0A8C2X9I2-F1
#
_entry.id   AF-A0A8C2X9I2-F1
#
_cell.length_a   1.000
_cell.length_b   1.000
_cell.length_c   1.000
_cell.angle_alpha   90.00
_cell.angle_beta   90.00
_cell.angle_gamma   90.00
#
_symmetry.space_group_name_H-M   'P 1'
#
loop_
_entity.id
_entity.type
_entity.pdbx_description
1 polymer ?
#
loop_
_entity_poly.entity_id
_entity_poly.type
_entity_poly.pdbx_seq_one_letter_code
_entity_poly.pdbx_strand_id
1 'polypeptide(L)'
;MRVGLITFNNQVTMHGNENFTSHSLSGAELTDRNFLKETAAGVPTPPPLSQTKDYLQRQVMELSDGGTTALGPAALLTIAIASRHPGSKVIICTDGKANTELGNLEVEDNDARTLLSSTIFYQDLGDYAANQGVTVSVLSIEGTDCRLDELGRLADRTGGKVVIASPKRLHQEFEQMIENRMIATHCTVTLLLPQLLRTRGEKEAEHKGTREVGNVDPDTEITFQFGAKEQQDKDVSAPVAGSRVAIQLQIRYRQREGQTMLRVITTGRDVTDDSSTALSSLSLAIIQLNSSQASATLAVRGRFLDARREGELQRKLIERAIEHNHSAEDHQTYQQWIKTMEPIYSHIDNITRRKSVISDSESLTDAGAALFYTMKQSNRKTISLKNKHKL
;
A
#
# COMPACT_ATOMS: atom_id res chain seq x y z
N MET A 1 -21.09 11.03 10.65
CA MET A 1 -20.18 10.99 9.49
C MET A 1 -20.41 12.22 8.63
N ARG A 2 -19.36 12.77 8.00
CA ARG A 2 -19.44 13.84 6.99
C ARG A 2 -18.93 13.26 5.68
N VAL A 3 -19.55 13.63 4.57
CA VAL A 3 -19.21 13.09 3.24
C VAL A 3 -19.13 14.27 2.27
N GLY A 4 -18.05 14.34 1.50
CA GLY A 4 -17.93 15.21 0.34
C GLY A 4 -18.00 14.38 -0.94
N LEU A 5 -18.58 14.94 -2.00
CA LEU A 5 -18.62 14.33 -3.32
C LEU A 5 -17.87 15.24 -4.28
N ILE A 6 -16.91 14.67 -4.99
CA ILE A 6 -16.17 15.35 -6.05
C ILE A 6 -16.29 14.46 -7.28
N THR A 7 -16.72 15.05 -8.38
CA THR A 7 -16.84 14.37 -9.68
C THR A 7 -15.83 14.98 -10.62
N PHE A 8 -15.30 14.16 -11.52
CA PHE A 8 -14.29 14.61 -12.45
C PHE A 8 -14.52 14.03 -13.83
N ASN A 9 -14.34 14.88 -14.83
CA ASN A 9 -14.30 14.56 -16.23
C ASN A 9 -13.37 15.57 -16.94
N ASN A 10 -13.84 16.36 -17.92
CA ASN A 10 -13.11 17.52 -18.43
C ASN A 10 -13.11 18.71 -17.46
N GLN A 11 -13.91 18.66 -16.41
CA GLN A 11 -13.91 19.57 -15.27
C GLN A 11 -13.82 18.79 -13.97
N VAL A 12 -13.41 19.46 -12.89
CA VAL A 12 -13.47 18.90 -11.53
C VAL A 12 -14.52 19.67 -10.75
N THR A 13 -15.61 19.01 -10.37
CA THR A 13 -16.74 19.63 -9.66
C THR A 13 -16.74 19.17 -8.21
N MET A 14 -16.66 20.14 -7.30
CA MET A 14 -16.90 19.94 -5.88
C MET A 14 -18.38 20.16 -5.62
N HIS A 15 -19.07 19.10 -5.21
CA HIS A 15 -20.49 19.17 -4.90
C HIS A 15 -20.72 19.73 -3.52
N GLY A 16 -21.57 20.74 -3.46
CA GLY A 16 -21.88 21.45 -2.23
C GLY A 16 -23.03 20.84 -1.46
N ASN A 17 -23.99 21.68 -1.08
CA ASN A 17 -25.24 21.30 -0.43
C ASN A 17 -26.34 22.31 -0.81
N GLU A 18 -27.52 22.19 -0.22
CA GLU A 18 -28.63 23.12 -0.54
C GLU A 18 -28.30 24.60 -0.26
N ASN A 19 -27.34 24.90 0.63
CA ASN A 19 -26.90 26.25 0.98
C ASN A 19 -25.54 26.64 0.36
N PHE A 20 -24.87 25.72 -0.34
CA PHE A 20 -23.57 25.97 -0.97
C PHE A 20 -23.58 25.36 -2.36
N THR A 21 -23.55 26.20 -3.38
CA THR A 21 -23.59 25.74 -4.78
C THR A 21 -22.34 24.95 -5.15
N SER A 22 -22.50 23.94 -6.00
CA SER A 22 -21.37 23.21 -6.57
C SER A 22 -20.42 24.15 -7.30
N HIS A 23 -19.12 23.90 -7.19
CA HIS A 23 -18.07 24.69 -7.82
C HIS A 23 -17.26 23.80 -8.77
N SER A 24 -17.18 24.19 -10.04
CA SER A 24 -16.46 23.45 -11.09
C SER A 24 -15.20 24.21 -11.51
N LEU A 25 -14.09 23.48 -11.61
CA LEU A 25 -12.82 23.95 -12.15
C LEU A 25 -12.60 23.35 -13.53
N SER A 26 -12.06 24.12 -14.47
CA SER A 26 -11.86 23.64 -15.85
C SER A 26 -10.67 24.29 -16.57
N GLY A 27 -10.23 23.67 -17.68
CA GLY A 27 -9.16 24.23 -18.52
C GLY A 27 -7.85 24.43 -17.75
N ALA A 28 -7.28 25.63 -17.84
CA ALA A 28 -5.99 25.95 -17.23
C ALA A 28 -5.98 25.87 -15.69
N GLU A 29 -7.15 25.97 -15.04
CA GLU A 29 -7.28 25.83 -13.58
C GLU A 29 -6.87 24.42 -13.10
N LEU A 30 -7.00 23.42 -13.97
CA LEU A 30 -6.71 22.03 -13.65
C LEU A 30 -5.20 21.72 -13.65
N THR A 31 -4.36 22.61 -14.18
CA THR A 31 -2.91 22.36 -14.32
C THR A 31 -2.08 23.07 -13.24
N ASP A 32 -2.62 24.11 -12.62
CA ASP A 32 -1.95 24.85 -11.55
C ASP A 32 -2.13 24.18 -10.18
N ARG A 33 -1.07 23.53 -9.70
CA ARG A 33 -1.05 22.83 -8.41
C ARG A 33 -1.26 23.75 -7.21
N ASN A 34 -0.79 24.99 -7.28
CA ASN A 34 -0.94 25.95 -6.19
C ASN A 34 -2.38 26.47 -6.14
N PHE A 35 -2.92 26.83 -7.30
CA PHE A 35 -4.32 27.23 -7.43
C PHE A 35 -5.28 26.14 -6.90
N LEU A 36 -5.05 24.86 -7.23
CA LEU A 36 -5.86 23.76 -6.72
C LEU A 36 -5.79 23.63 -5.18
N LYS A 37 -4.61 23.83 -4.58
CA LYS A 37 -4.43 23.80 -3.13
C LYS A 37 -5.07 25.01 -2.43
N GLU A 38 -4.97 26.19 -3.02
CA GLU A 38 -5.63 27.41 -2.53
C GLU A 38 -7.15 27.28 -2.60
N THR A 39 -7.67 26.77 -3.72
CA THR A 39 -9.08 26.45 -3.89
C THR A 39 -9.56 25.46 -2.82
N ALA A 40 -8.81 24.38 -2.58
CA ALA A 40 -9.11 23.41 -1.53
C ALA A 40 -9.19 24.03 -0.12
N ALA A 41 -8.39 25.06 0.16
CA ALA A 41 -8.42 25.76 1.45
C ALA A 41 -9.72 26.56 1.65
N GLY A 42 -10.32 27.05 0.56
CA GLY A 42 -11.58 27.81 0.56
C GLY A 42 -12.84 26.96 0.67
N VAL A 43 -12.78 25.65 0.39
CA VAL A 43 -13.97 24.78 0.39
C VAL A 43 -14.57 24.66 1.81
N PRO A 44 -15.89 24.83 2.02
CA PRO A 44 -16.47 24.63 3.34
C PRO A 44 -16.42 23.16 3.77
N THR A 45 -16.32 22.92 5.07
CA THR A 45 -16.42 21.53 5.59
C THR A 45 -17.84 21.00 5.35
N PRO A 46 -18.01 19.81 4.74
CA PRO A 46 -19.34 19.28 4.45
C PRO A 46 -20.18 19.12 5.72
N PRO A 47 -21.51 19.38 5.69
CA PRO A 47 -22.40 19.11 6.82
C PRO A 47 -22.41 17.61 7.19
N PRO A 48 -22.99 17.24 8.35
CA PRO A 48 -23.28 15.84 8.64
C PRO A 48 -24.10 15.19 7.52
N LEU A 49 -23.79 13.94 7.16
CA LEU A 49 -24.48 13.25 6.06
C LEU A 49 -26.01 13.23 6.23
N SER A 50 -26.51 13.19 7.47
CA SER A 50 -27.95 13.25 7.75
C SER A 50 -28.63 14.53 7.24
N GLN A 51 -27.88 15.60 6.96
CA GLN A 51 -28.39 16.86 6.44
C GLN A 51 -28.21 17.01 4.92
N THR A 52 -27.31 16.23 4.30
CA THR A 52 -26.95 16.37 2.87
C THR A 52 -27.19 15.11 2.04
N LYS A 53 -27.66 14.03 2.66
CA LYS A 53 -27.86 12.73 2.00
C LYS A 53 -28.67 12.85 0.73
N ASP A 54 -29.84 13.49 0.79
CA ASP A 54 -30.75 13.55 -0.36
C ASP A 54 -30.18 14.39 -1.50
N TYR A 55 -29.46 15.47 -1.17
CA TYR A 55 -28.75 16.28 -2.15
C TYR A 55 -27.65 15.46 -2.85
N LEU A 56 -26.78 14.80 -2.08
CA LEU A 56 -25.70 13.96 -2.63
C LEU A 56 -26.25 12.80 -3.45
N GLN A 57 -27.35 12.17 -3.01
CA GLN A 57 -28.00 11.10 -3.75
C GLN A 57 -28.52 11.60 -5.11
N ARG A 58 -29.13 12.78 -5.18
CA ARG A 58 -29.54 13.39 -6.45
C ARG A 58 -28.32 13.62 -7.36
N GLN A 59 -27.25 14.21 -6.83
CA GLN A 59 -26.02 14.45 -7.61
C GLN A 59 -25.41 13.16 -8.16
N VAL A 60 -25.42 12.06 -7.38
CA VAL A 60 -24.94 10.75 -7.86
C VAL A 60 -25.84 10.17 -8.95
N MET A 61 -27.16 10.33 -8.85
CA MET A 61 -28.12 9.84 -9.85
C MET A 61 -28.11 10.65 -11.15
N GLU A 62 -27.63 11.91 -11.10
CA GLU A 62 -27.50 12.82 -12.24
C GLU A 62 -26.16 12.68 -12.97
N LEU A 63 -25.26 11.80 -12.49
CA LEU A 63 -23.96 11.59 -13.15
C LEU A 63 -24.16 11.01 -14.55
N SER A 64 -23.48 11.63 -15.50
CA SER A 64 -23.32 11.15 -16.87
C SER A 64 -21.85 10.97 -17.19
N ASP A 65 -21.57 10.13 -18.17
CA ASP A 65 -20.26 10.07 -18.80
C ASP A 65 -19.98 11.38 -19.56
N GLY A 66 -18.71 11.64 -19.84
CA GLY A 66 -18.33 12.74 -20.70
C GLY A 66 -16.86 13.13 -20.61
N GLY A 67 -16.35 13.71 -21.69
CA GLY A 67 -15.07 14.41 -21.72
C GLY A 67 -13.83 13.55 -21.45
N THR A 68 -12.79 14.24 -21.00
CA THR A 68 -11.52 13.67 -20.55
C THR A 68 -11.64 13.16 -19.11
N THR A 69 -10.59 12.54 -18.58
CA THR A 69 -10.50 12.02 -17.21
C THR A 69 -9.52 12.87 -16.41
N ALA A 70 -10.00 13.96 -15.78
CA ALA A 70 -9.21 14.86 -14.92
C ALA A 70 -8.89 14.27 -13.52
N LEU A 71 -8.40 13.03 -13.47
CA LEU A 71 -8.15 12.33 -12.21
C LEU A 71 -7.03 12.98 -11.39
N GLY A 72 -5.89 13.33 -12.01
CA GLY A 72 -4.76 13.94 -11.30
C GLY A 72 -5.14 15.23 -10.55
N PRO A 73 -5.76 16.23 -11.23
CA PRO A 73 -6.28 17.43 -10.58
C PRO A 73 -7.32 17.12 -9.50
N ALA A 74 -8.26 16.21 -9.78
CA ALA A 74 -9.31 15.83 -8.83
C ALA A 74 -8.74 15.18 -7.56
N ALA A 75 -7.75 14.30 -7.70
CA ALA A 75 -7.06 13.65 -6.60
C ALA A 75 -6.32 14.69 -5.75
N LEU A 76 -5.57 15.60 -6.38
CA LEU A 76 -4.86 16.67 -5.67
C LEU A 76 -5.82 17.56 -4.87
N LEU A 77 -6.87 18.06 -5.52
CA LEU A 77 -7.89 18.91 -4.89
C LEU A 77 -8.56 18.18 -3.72
N THR A 78 -9.01 16.94 -3.94
CA THR A 78 -9.70 16.14 -2.92
C THR A 78 -8.82 15.86 -1.71
N ILE A 79 -7.57 15.46 -1.93
CA ILE A 79 -6.61 15.21 -0.86
C ILE A 79 -6.28 16.50 -0.09
N ALA A 80 -6.17 17.64 -0.78
CA ALA A 80 -5.96 18.94 -0.15
C ALA A 80 -7.17 19.42 0.66
N ILE A 81 -8.40 19.07 0.26
CA ILE A 81 -9.60 19.32 1.08
C ILE A 81 -9.59 18.41 2.31
N ALA A 82 -9.30 17.12 2.12
CA ALA A 82 -9.28 16.11 3.18
C ALA A 82 -8.17 16.35 4.22
N SER A 83 -7.03 16.92 3.81
CA SER A 83 -5.87 17.20 4.70
C SER A 83 -6.19 18.15 5.83
N ARG A 84 -7.23 18.97 5.68
CA ARG A 84 -7.74 19.87 6.72
C ARG A 84 -8.34 19.14 7.91
N HIS A 85 -8.65 17.86 7.75
CA HIS A 85 -9.22 16.99 8.77
C HIS A 85 -8.45 15.66 8.84
N PRO A 86 -7.33 15.59 9.58
CA PRO A 86 -6.55 14.36 9.73
C PRO A 86 -7.41 13.17 10.18
N GLY A 87 -7.19 12.01 9.57
CA GLY A 87 -8.03 10.82 9.69
C GLY A 87 -9.13 10.71 8.62
N SER A 88 -9.23 11.69 7.71
CA SER A 88 -10.11 11.63 6.56
C SER A 88 -9.72 10.52 5.59
N LYS A 89 -10.73 10.04 4.85
CA LYS A 89 -10.58 9.02 3.82
C LYS A 89 -11.00 9.58 2.48
N VAL A 90 -10.19 9.31 1.47
CA VAL A 90 -10.46 9.62 0.07
C VAL A 90 -10.59 8.28 -0.66
N ILE A 91 -11.69 8.08 -1.38
CA ILE A 91 -11.90 6.90 -2.21
C ILE A 91 -12.03 7.39 -3.64
N ILE A 92 -11.04 7.09 -4.47
CA ILE A 92 -10.98 7.47 -5.87
C ILE A 92 -11.57 6.33 -6.69
N CYS A 93 -12.63 6.61 -7.43
CA CYS A 93 -13.26 5.66 -8.34
C CYS A 93 -13.00 6.10 -9.77
N THR A 94 -12.49 5.20 -10.61
CA THR A 94 -12.24 5.50 -12.02
C THR A 94 -12.44 4.26 -12.89
N ASP A 95 -12.80 4.46 -14.14
CA ASP A 95 -13.02 3.43 -15.15
C ASP A 95 -12.10 3.63 -16.38
N GLY A 96 -11.11 4.52 -16.29
CA GLY A 96 -10.18 4.79 -17.37
C GLY A 96 -8.90 5.49 -16.91
N LYS A 97 -7.97 5.64 -17.85
CA LYS A 97 -6.70 6.33 -17.62
C LYS A 97 -6.96 7.83 -17.42
N ALA A 98 -6.19 8.44 -16.52
CA ALA A 98 -6.11 9.89 -16.45
C ALA A 98 -5.52 10.43 -17.76
N ASN A 99 -6.13 11.42 -18.39
CA ASN A 99 -5.69 11.90 -19.72
C ASN A 99 -5.67 13.42 -19.86
N THR A 100 -5.74 14.12 -18.73
CA THR A 100 -5.41 15.56 -18.65
C THR A 100 -3.93 15.75 -18.37
N GLU A 101 -3.40 16.97 -18.55
CA GLU A 101 -1.96 17.26 -18.42
C GLU A 101 -1.39 16.88 -17.05
N LEU A 102 -2.05 17.27 -15.96
CA LEU A 102 -1.58 16.99 -14.61
C LEU A 102 -1.90 15.54 -14.24
N GLY A 103 -0.86 14.70 -14.12
CA GLY A 103 -1.04 13.29 -13.77
C GLY A 103 -1.54 12.43 -14.93
N ASN A 104 -1.22 12.80 -16.18
CA ASN A 104 -1.54 12.00 -17.37
C ASN A 104 -0.99 10.56 -17.26
N LEU A 105 -1.81 9.59 -17.65
CA LEU A 105 -1.54 8.15 -17.67
C LEU A 105 -1.85 7.50 -19.04
N GLU A 106 -2.45 8.25 -19.98
CA GLU A 106 -2.78 7.80 -21.35
C GLU A 106 -1.61 7.84 -22.31
N VAL A 107 -0.70 8.81 -22.14
CA VAL A 107 0.48 8.91 -23.01
C VAL A 107 1.36 7.70 -22.73
N GLU A 108 1.18 6.65 -23.54
CA GLU A 108 2.00 5.44 -23.53
C GLU A 108 3.36 5.73 -24.17
N ASP A 109 4.40 5.29 -23.48
CA ASP A 109 5.69 5.96 -23.47
C ASP A 109 6.60 5.53 -24.64
N ASN A 110 6.88 6.47 -25.54
CA ASN A 110 8.06 6.41 -26.41
C ASN A 110 9.29 7.13 -25.79
N ASP A 111 9.14 7.86 -24.68
CA ASP A 111 10.22 8.59 -24.00
C ASP A 111 10.09 8.49 -22.47
N ALA A 112 11.14 8.00 -21.80
CA ALA A 112 11.20 7.73 -20.35
C ALA A 112 10.92 8.93 -19.44
N ARG A 113 10.95 10.16 -19.97
CA ARG A 113 10.68 11.38 -19.19
C ARG A 113 9.21 11.50 -18.76
N THR A 114 8.26 11.03 -19.58
CA THR A 114 6.83 11.19 -19.32
C THR A 114 6.32 10.19 -18.27
N LEU A 115 6.73 8.90 -18.33
CA LEU A 115 6.51 7.94 -17.24
C LEU A 115 7.04 8.45 -15.89
N LEU A 116 8.23 9.05 -15.89
CA LEU A 116 8.86 9.52 -14.66
C LEU A 116 8.04 10.66 -14.03
N SER A 117 7.46 11.53 -14.85
CA SER A 117 6.62 12.65 -14.38
C SER A 117 5.35 12.18 -13.67
N SER A 118 4.60 11.25 -14.27
CA SER A 118 3.37 10.71 -13.64
C SER A 118 3.68 9.87 -12.40
N THR A 119 4.75 9.05 -12.45
CA THR A 119 5.27 8.31 -11.30
C THR A 119 5.56 9.23 -10.12
N ILE A 120 6.35 10.30 -10.35
CA ILE A 120 6.70 11.28 -9.32
C ILE A 120 5.44 11.99 -8.82
N PHE A 121 4.54 12.38 -9.71
CA PHE A 121 3.30 13.07 -9.34
C PHE A 121 2.45 12.26 -8.34
N TYR A 122 2.14 11.00 -8.67
CA TYR A 122 1.30 10.16 -7.81
C TYR A 122 2.04 9.71 -6.53
N GLN A 123 3.37 9.53 -6.60
CA GLN A 123 4.18 9.29 -5.40
C GLN A 123 4.14 10.49 -4.45
N ASP A 124 4.44 11.69 -4.93
CA ASP A 124 4.44 12.93 -4.13
C ASP A 124 3.06 13.22 -3.55
N LEU A 125 2.00 12.92 -4.30
CA LEU A 125 0.64 13.10 -3.84
C LEU A 125 0.26 12.10 -2.74
N GLY A 126 0.68 10.84 -2.85
CA GLY A 126 0.54 9.83 -1.80
C GLY A 126 1.34 10.18 -0.54
N ASP A 127 2.55 10.68 -0.72
CA ASP A 127 3.41 11.21 0.35
C ASP A 127 2.74 12.38 1.07
N TYR A 128 2.20 13.34 0.33
CA TYR A 128 1.45 14.47 0.87
C TYR A 128 0.24 14.00 1.67
N ALA A 129 -0.57 13.08 1.12
CA ALA A 129 -1.73 12.52 1.82
C ALA A 129 -1.34 11.85 3.14
N ALA A 130 -0.31 11.00 3.13
CA ALA A 130 0.18 10.32 4.33
C ALA A 130 0.68 11.32 5.39
N ASN A 131 1.41 12.36 4.96
CA ASN A 131 1.90 13.42 5.84
C ASN A 131 0.79 14.34 6.39
N GLN A 132 -0.39 14.34 5.78
CA GLN A 132 -1.56 15.04 6.29
C GLN A 132 -2.52 14.12 7.06
N GLY A 133 -2.16 12.84 7.23
CA GLY A 133 -3.02 11.86 7.88
C GLY A 133 -4.28 11.55 7.08
N VAL A 134 -4.22 11.58 5.76
CA VAL A 134 -5.31 11.20 4.86
C VAL A 134 -5.05 9.80 4.32
N THR A 135 -6.05 8.91 4.40
CA THR A 135 -6.02 7.59 3.75
C THR A 135 -6.63 7.70 2.35
N VAL A 136 -5.93 7.21 1.33
CA VAL A 136 -6.41 7.26 -0.07
C VAL A 136 -6.54 5.83 -0.60
N SER A 137 -7.75 5.40 -0.93
CA SER A 137 -7.99 4.14 -1.63
C SER A 137 -8.32 4.41 -3.10
N VAL A 138 -7.89 3.53 -3.98
CA VAL A 138 -8.16 3.57 -5.42
C VAL A 138 -8.99 2.35 -5.80
N LEU A 139 -10.11 2.59 -6.46
CA LEU A 139 -11.03 1.60 -6.97
C LEU A 139 -11.16 1.78 -8.48
N SER A 140 -10.81 0.75 -9.24
CA SER A 140 -11.13 0.68 -10.67
C SER A 140 -12.29 -0.28 -10.95
N ILE A 141 -12.85 -0.19 -12.15
CA ILE A 141 -13.93 -1.07 -12.61
C ILE A 141 -13.36 -2.24 -13.43
N GLU A 142 -13.90 -3.44 -13.22
CA GLU A 142 -13.54 -4.62 -14.02
C GLU A 142 -13.65 -4.36 -15.53
N GLY A 143 -12.66 -4.82 -16.29
CA GLY A 143 -12.62 -4.66 -17.75
C GLY A 143 -11.99 -3.35 -18.24
N THR A 144 -11.49 -2.52 -17.33
CA THR A 144 -10.81 -1.24 -17.64
C THR A 144 -9.29 -1.36 -17.45
N ASP A 145 -8.54 -0.42 -18.03
CA ASP A 145 -7.11 -0.24 -17.77
C ASP A 145 -6.89 1.19 -17.26
N CYS A 146 -6.81 1.35 -15.94
CA CYS A 146 -6.70 2.62 -15.24
C CYS A 146 -5.26 2.95 -14.84
N ARG A 147 -4.28 2.10 -15.18
CA ARG A 147 -2.88 2.25 -14.74
C ARG A 147 -2.76 2.20 -13.21
N LEU A 148 -3.38 1.18 -12.59
CA LEU A 148 -3.36 0.98 -11.13
C LEU A 148 -1.95 0.77 -10.55
N ASP A 149 -0.98 0.41 -11.39
CA ASP A 149 0.43 0.34 -11.02
C ASP A 149 0.96 1.71 -10.56
N GLU A 150 0.55 2.79 -11.23
CA GLU A 150 0.87 4.16 -10.84
C GLU A 150 -0.10 4.70 -9.78
N LEU A 151 -1.42 4.54 -9.98
CA LEU A 151 -2.41 5.07 -9.05
C LEU A 151 -2.29 4.44 -7.65
N GLY A 152 -1.86 3.18 -7.56
CA GLY A 152 -1.68 2.48 -6.30
C GLY A 152 -0.64 3.11 -5.37
N ARG A 153 0.24 3.98 -5.89
CA ARG A 153 1.17 4.78 -5.06
C ARG A 153 0.45 5.70 -4.08
N LEU A 154 -0.74 6.18 -4.43
CA LEU A 154 -1.60 6.95 -3.54
C LEU A 154 -2.02 6.14 -2.30
N ALA A 155 -2.27 4.84 -2.49
CA ALA A 155 -2.70 3.93 -1.44
C ALA A 155 -1.53 3.42 -0.60
N ASP A 156 -0.36 3.22 -1.21
CA ASP A 156 0.78 2.53 -0.62
C ASP A 156 1.23 3.11 0.73
N ARG A 157 1.43 4.43 0.80
CA ARG A 157 1.87 5.10 2.04
C ARG A 157 0.74 5.54 2.96
N THR A 158 -0.48 5.58 2.44
CA THR A 158 -1.64 6.11 3.15
C THR A 158 -2.45 5.03 3.86
N GLY A 159 -2.03 3.76 3.71
CA GLY A 159 -2.72 2.58 4.25
C GLY A 159 -4.06 2.32 3.56
N GLY A 160 -4.28 2.90 2.38
CA GLY A 160 -5.49 2.67 1.59
C GLY A 160 -5.38 1.40 0.75
N LYS A 161 -6.48 1.04 0.08
CA LYS A 161 -6.56 -0.17 -0.74
C LYS A 161 -6.49 0.15 -2.24
N VAL A 162 -6.02 -0.82 -3.02
CA VAL A 162 -6.10 -0.81 -4.49
C VAL A 162 -6.99 -1.96 -4.91
N VAL A 163 -8.17 -1.66 -5.47
CA VAL A 163 -9.23 -2.65 -5.72
C VAL A 163 -9.72 -2.54 -7.16
N ILE A 164 -9.91 -3.69 -7.81
CA ILE A 164 -10.73 -3.80 -9.03
C ILE A 164 -12.09 -4.31 -8.59
N ALA A 165 -13.12 -3.50 -8.78
CA ALA A 165 -14.47 -3.81 -8.32
C ALA A 165 -15.39 -4.15 -9.49
N SER A 166 -16.16 -5.22 -9.30
CA SER A 166 -17.36 -5.45 -10.10
C SER A 166 -18.42 -4.41 -9.72
N PRO A 167 -19.17 -3.84 -10.68
CA PRO A 167 -20.27 -2.91 -10.38
C PRO A 167 -21.27 -3.46 -9.34
N LYS A 168 -21.47 -4.78 -9.32
CA LYS A 168 -22.38 -5.46 -8.37
C LYS A 168 -21.84 -5.52 -6.93
N ARG A 169 -20.53 -5.31 -6.72
CA ARG A 169 -19.86 -5.45 -5.42
C ARG A 169 -19.38 -4.12 -4.85
N LEU A 170 -19.61 -2.99 -5.53
CA LEU A 170 -19.18 -1.65 -5.10
C LEU A 170 -19.55 -1.34 -3.64
N HIS A 171 -20.78 -1.66 -3.23
CA HIS A 171 -21.24 -1.42 -1.86
C HIS A 171 -20.33 -2.10 -0.81
N GLN A 172 -20.02 -3.38 -1.03
CA GLN A 172 -19.15 -4.16 -0.14
C GLN A 172 -17.73 -3.58 -0.11
N GLU A 173 -17.20 -3.15 -1.25
CA GLU A 173 -15.86 -2.56 -1.33
C GLU A 173 -15.80 -1.22 -0.58
N PHE A 174 -16.81 -0.36 -0.74
CA PHE A 174 -16.91 0.89 0.02
C PHE A 174 -17.03 0.66 1.52
N GLU A 175 -17.88 -0.28 1.96
CA GLU A 175 -18.06 -0.61 3.37
C GLU A 175 -16.72 -0.98 4.02
N GLN A 176 -15.98 -1.92 3.42
CA GLN A 176 -14.67 -2.32 3.91
C GLN A 176 -13.65 -1.18 3.96
N MET A 177 -13.67 -0.27 2.97
CA MET A 177 -12.79 0.90 2.97
C MET A 177 -13.16 1.91 4.06
N ILE A 178 -14.45 2.03 4.40
CA ILE A 178 -14.96 2.95 5.42
C ILE A 178 -14.75 2.42 6.84
N GLU A 179 -14.82 1.10 7.06
CA GLU A 179 -14.65 0.50 8.39
C GLU A 179 -13.23 0.63 8.96
N ASN A 180 -12.20 0.53 8.11
CA ASN A 180 -10.79 0.51 8.55
C ASN A 180 -10.36 1.82 9.23
N ARG A 181 -10.38 1.87 10.56
CA ARG A 181 -10.11 3.10 11.30
C ARG A 181 -8.61 3.36 11.47
N MET A 182 -8.11 4.45 10.90
CA MET A 182 -6.73 4.91 11.17
C MET A 182 -6.52 5.21 12.66
N ILE A 183 -5.52 4.62 13.28
CA ILE A 183 -5.16 4.84 14.70
C ILE A 183 -3.94 5.73 14.89
N ALA A 184 -3.06 5.81 13.89
CA ALA A 184 -1.86 6.64 13.93
C ALA A 184 -1.44 7.08 12.51
N THR A 185 -0.67 8.16 12.46
CA THR A 185 -0.06 8.69 11.22
C THR A 185 1.45 8.83 11.40
N HIS A 186 2.18 9.10 10.31
CA HIS A 186 3.63 9.32 10.34
C HIS A 186 4.39 8.21 11.08
N CYS A 187 3.93 6.97 10.93
CA CYS A 187 4.54 5.86 11.62
C CYS A 187 5.88 5.52 10.96
N THR A 188 6.92 5.52 11.78
CA THR A 188 8.26 5.07 11.44
C THR A 188 8.64 3.98 12.42
N VAL A 189 9.06 2.85 11.88
CA VAL A 189 9.47 1.69 12.67
C VAL A 189 10.95 1.46 12.49
N THR A 190 11.70 1.46 13.59
CA THR A 190 13.13 1.19 13.63
C THR A 190 13.38 -0.10 14.39
N LEU A 191 14.01 -1.06 13.73
CA LEU A 191 14.47 -2.32 14.30
C LEU A 191 15.97 -2.21 14.62
N LEU A 192 16.33 -2.45 15.88
CA LEU A 192 17.70 -2.52 16.36
C LEU A 192 18.04 -3.97 16.70
N LEU A 193 19.11 -4.46 16.08
CA LEU A 193 19.63 -5.81 16.17
C LEU A 193 21.03 -5.79 16.81
N PRO A 194 21.49 -6.94 17.32
CA PRO A 194 22.91 -7.13 17.65
C PRO A 194 23.84 -6.78 16.48
N GLN A 195 25.04 -6.26 16.78
CA GLN A 195 26.00 -5.80 15.77
C GLN A 195 26.44 -6.84 14.73
N LEU A 196 26.26 -8.13 15.05
CA LEU A 196 26.57 -9.27 14.18
C LEU A 196 25.49 -9.53 13.12
N LEU A 197 24.32 -8.91 13.25
CA LEU A 197 23.23 -9.03 12.31
C LEU A 197 23.14 -7.77 11.44
N ARG A 198 22.61 -7.94 10.23
CA ARG A 198 22.22 -6.87 9.34
C ARG A 198 20.79 -7.03 8.85
N THR A 199 20.05 -5.94 8.78
CA THR A 199 18.77 -5.86 8.11
C THR A 199 18.96 -6.01 6.60
N ARG A 200 17.91 -6.46 5.91
CA ARG A 200 17.87 -6.57 4.44
C ARG A 200 16.74 -5.71 3.90
N GLY A 201 17.01 -4.95 2.83
CA GLY A 201 15.99 -4.17 2.12
C GLY A 201 15.54 -2.87 2.81
N GLU A 202 16.21 -2.44 3.88
CA GLU A 202 15.89 -1.21 4.63
C GLU A 202 16.85 -0.04 4.32
N LYS A 203 16.42 1.20 4.59
CA LYS A 203 17.20 2.43 4.32
C LYS A 203 18.51 2.50 5.13
N GLU A 204 18.48 2.04 6.37
CA GLU A 204 19.66 1.85 7.21
C GLU A 204 19.99 0.36 7.12
N ALA A 205 21.10 0.01 6.46
CA ALA A 205 21.42 -1.37 6.10
C ALA A 205 22.60 -1.89 6.92
N GLU A 206 22.38 -2.09 8.22
CA GLU A 206 23.29 -2.82 9.12
C GLU A 206 22.49 -3.38 10.29
N HIS A 207 23.00 -3.31 11.52
CA HIS A 207 22.36 -3.71 12.76
C HIS A 207 21.17 -2.81 13.16
N LYS A 208 20.85 -1.81 12.36
CA LYS A 208 19.69 -0.93 12.50
C LYS A 208 18.99 -0.87 11.16
N GLY A 209 17.67 -1.08 11.12
CA GLY A 209 16.85 -0.87 9.93
C GLY A 209 15.63 -0.02 10.25
N THR A 210 15.37 0.98 9.41
CA THR A 210 14.26 1.91 9.57
C THR A 210 13.34 1.87 8.36
N ARG A 211 12.04 1.72 8.61
CA ARG A 211 10.97 1.72 7.61
C ARG A 211 9.95 2.80 7.92
N GLU A 212 9.64 3.61 6.91
CA GLU A 212 8.51 4.54 6.95
C GLU A 212 7.24 3.77 6.56
N VAL A 213 6.32 3.60 7.51
CA VAL A 213 5.06 2.89 7.32
C VAL A 213 3.94 3.84 6.90
N GLY A 214 3.97 5.09 7.37
CA GLY A 214 2.94 6.09 7.04
C GLY A 214 1.72 5.99 7.96
N ASN A 215 0.53 5.91 7.37
CA ASN A 215 -0.71 5.76 8.15
C ASN A 215 -0.96 4.32 8.56
N VAL A 216 -1.51 4.13 9.75
CA VAL A 216 -1.62 2.80 10.39
C VAL A 216 -3.03 2.60 10.93
N ASP A 217 -3.59 1.43 10.69
CA ASP A 217 -4.83 0.92 11.28
C ASP A 217 -4.54 -0.26 12.25
N PRO A 218 -5.54 -0.78 12.99
CA PRO A 218 -5.34 -1.88 13.94
C PRO A 218 -4.86 -3.19 13.32
N ASP A 219 -5.03 -3.36 12.02
CA ASP A 219 -4.72 -4.58 11.28
C ASP A 219 -3.41 -4.47 10.49
N THR A 220 -2.74 -3.32 10.58
CA THR A 220 -1.46 -3.09 9.90
C THR A 220 -0.38 -3.98 10.52
N GLU A 221 0.18 -4.86 9.70
CA GLU A 221 1.24 -5.77 10.09
C GLU A 221 2.41 -5.62 9.13
N ILE A 222 3.63 -5.51 9.65
CA ILE A 222 4.84 -5.40 8.84
C ILE A 222 5.85 -6.46 9.25
N THR A 223 6.66 -6.89 8.28
CA THR A 223 7.73 -7.86 8.50
C THR A 223 9.09 -7.27 8.15
N PHE A 224 10.11 -7.63 8.92
CA PHE A 224 11.50 -7.26 8.67
C PHE A 224 12.31 -8.50 8.37
N GLN A 225 13.29 -8.36 7.49
CA GLN A 225 14.26 -9.40 7.18
C GLN A 225 15.63 -9.00 7.71
N PHE A 226 16.33 -9.95 8.29
CA PHE A 226 17.71 -9.77 8.74
C PHE A 226 18.47 -11.09 8.61
N GLY A 227 19.79 -11.00 8.67
CA GLY A 227 20.68 -12.16 8.69
C GLY A 227 22.04 -11.79 9.24
N ALA A 228 22.93 -12.78 9.35
CA ALA A 228 24.31 -12.53 9.76
C ALA A 228 25.00 -11.54 8.79
N LYS A 229 25.89 -10.71 9.33
CA LYS A 229 26.87 -9.98 8.53
C LYS A 229 27.78 -11.00 7.84
N GLU A 230 28.11 -10.74 6.58
CA GLU A 230 29.17 -11.51 5.89
C GLU A 230 30.50 -11.23 6.60
N GLN A 231 31.30 -12.27 6.84
CA GLN A 231 32.56 -12.22 7.60
C GLN A 231 33.55 -11.22 6.99
N GLN A 232 33.47 -9.96 7.40
CA GLN A 232 34.50 -8.94 7.11
C GLN A 232 35.01 -8.23 8.38
N ASP A 233 34.22 -8.19 9.46
CA ASP A 233 34.69 -7.69 10.77
C ASP A 233 35.28 -8.82 11.62
N LYS A 234 36.61 -8.90 11.69
CA LYS A 234 37.35 -9.85 12.54
C LYS A 234 37.20 -9.57 14.05
N ASP A 235 36.65 -8.42 14.42
CA ASP A 235 36.64 -7.92 15.81
C ASP A 235 35.37 -8.25 16.62
N VAL A 236 34.33 -8.83 16.00
CA VAL A 236 33.09 -9.16 16.73
C VAL A 236 32.91 -10.67 16.75
N SER A 237 33.13 -11.29 17.91
CA SER A 237 32.90 -12.72 18.12
C SER A 237 31.40 -13.05 18.04
N ALA A 238 31.06 -14.15 17.38
CA ALA A 238 29.69 -14.67 17.37
C ALA A 238 29.20 -14.93 18.81
N PRO A 239 27.90 -14.75 19.11
CA PRO A 239 27.40 -14.96 20.46
C PRO A 239 27.48 -16.46 20.77
N VAL A 240 27.86 -16.78 22.00
CA VAL A 240 27.99 -18.18 22.44
C VAL A 240 26.62 -18.85 22.43
N ALA A 241 26.53 -20.10 21.98
CA ALA A 241 25.31 -20.89 22.08
C ALA A 241 24.84 -20.96 23.55
N GLY A 242 23.54 -20.82 23.79
CA GLY A 242 22.94 -20.69 25.12
C GLY A 242 22.97 -19.28 25.71
N SER A 243 23.60 -18.30 25.04
CA SER A 243 23.48 -16.88 25.41
C SER A 243 22.15 -16.27 24.97
N ARG A 244 21.86 -15.06 25.45
CA ARG A 244 20.69 -14.26 25.05
C ARG A 244 21.12 -12.97 24.40
N VAL A 245 20.48 -12.63 23.30
CA VAL A 245 20.64 -11.34 22.60
C VAL A 245 19.35 -10.54 22.68
N ALA A 246 19.48 -9.21 22.81
CA ALA A 246 18.33 -8.31 22.80
C ALA A 246 18.06 -7.79 21.39
N ILE A 247 16.78 -7.78 21.02
CA ILE A 247 16.28 -7.10 19.83
C ILE A 247 15.33 -6.00 20.32
N GLN A 248 15.48 -4.79 19.78
CA GLN A 248 14.63 -3.66 20.15
C GLN A 248 13.86 -3.14 18.94
N LEU A 249 12.57 -2.94 19.12
CA LEU A 249 11.67 -2.30 18.16
C LEU A 249 11.28 -0.92 18.70
N GLN A 250 11.51 0.11 17.90
CA GLN A 250 11.11 1.48 18.19
C GLN A 250 10.04 1.89 17.17
N ILE A 251 8.87 2.30 17.67
CA ILE A 251 7.74 2.75 16.85
C ILE A 251 7.50 4.21 17.19
N ARG A 252 7.90 5.10 16.27
CA ARG A 252 7.59 6.52 16.35
C ARG A 252 6.35 6.79 15.52
N TYR A 253 5.36 7.48 16.07
CA TYR A 253 4.12 7.77 15.37
C TYR A 253 3.47 9.04 15.88
N ARG A 254 2.53 9.58 15.13
CA ARG A 254 1.70 10.72 15.54
C ARG A 254 0.29 10.24 15.86
N GLN A 255 -0.18 10.57 17.06
CA GLN A 255 -1.57 10.35 17.47
C GLN A 255 -2.52 11.30 16.73
N ARG A 256 -3.82 11.02 16.80
CA ARG A 256 -4.86 11.84 16.19
C ARG A 256 -4.86 13.30 16.66
N GLU A 257 -4.45 13.53 17.90
CA GLU A 257 -4.34 14.87 18.50
C GLU A 257 -3.06 15.62 18.11
N GLY A 258 -2.25 15.05 17.21
CA GLY A 258 -1.03 15.67 16.68
C GLY A 258 0.23 15.40 17.50
N GLN A 259 0.10 14.81 18.70
CA GLN A 259 1.24 14.47 19.55
C GLN A 259 2.09 13.35 18.94
N THR A 260 3.41 13.55 18.95
CA THR A 260 4.38 12.52 18.54
C THR A 260 4.72 11.63 19.72
N MET A 261 4.54 10.33 19.53
CA MET A 261 4.76 9.29 20.51
C MET A 261 5.92 8.38 20.08
N LEU A 262 6.61 7.82 21.06
CA LEU A 262 7.59 6.75 20.86
C LEU A 262 7.22 5.57 21.74
N ARG A 263 7.01 4.41 21.11
CA ARG A 263 6.86 3.13 21.80
C ARG A 263 8.12 2.31 21.59
N VAL A 264 8.72 1.83 22.67
CA VAL A 264 9.91 0.96 22.62
C VAL A 264 9.54 -0.40 23.19
N ILE A 265 9.87 -1.46 22.45
CA ILE A 265 9.64 -2.85 22.82
C ILE A 265 11.00 -3.56 22.73
N THR A 266 11.43 -4.23 23.79
CA THR A 266 12.68 -4.99 23.81
C THR A 266 12.40 -6.43 24.18
N THR A 267 12.92 -7.36 23.39
CA THR A 267 12.72 -8.80 23.57
C THR A 267 14.07 -9.49 23.55
N GLY A 268 14.31 -10.37 24.54
CA GLY A 268 15.46 -11.28 24.54
C GLY A 268 15.20 -12.52 23.69
N ARG A 269 16.19 -12.94 22.90
CA ARG A 269 16.18 -14.17 22.10
C ARG A 269 17.37 -15.05 22.46
N ASP A 270 17.13 -16.34 22.60
CA ASP A 270 18.17 -17.33 22.84
C ASP A 270 18.97 -17.59 21.57
N VAL A 271 20.28 -17.82 21.72
CA VAL A 271 21.20 -18.14 20.63
C VAL A 271 21.45 -19.64 20.63
N THR A 272 21.34 -20.28 19.48
CA THR A 272 21.61 -21.70 19.29
C THR A 272 22.47 -21.91 18.04
N ASP A 273 23.35 -22.90 18.08
CA ASP A 273 24.07 -23.47 16.95
C ASP A 273 23.40 -24.76 16.44
N ASP A 274 22.37 -25.26 17.13
CA ASP A 274 21.56 -26.40 16.72
C ASP A 274 20.47 -25.99 15.73
N SER A 275 20.59 -26.51 14.51
CA SER A 275 19.62 -26.29 13.44
C SER A 275 18.23 -26.87 13.72
N SER A 276 18.13 -27.97 14.49
CA SER A 276 16.83 -28.59 14.80
C SER A 276 16.02 -27.69 15.74
N THR A 277 16.65 -27.22 16.83
CA THR A 277 16.08 -26.23 17.74
C THR A 277 15.64 -24.97 17.01
N ALA A 278 16.46 -24.47 16.06
CA ALA A 278 16.09 -23.31 15.26
C ALA A 278 14.83 -23.56 14.41
N LEU A 279 14.76 -24.69 13.70
CA LEU A 279 13.62 -25.06 12.85
C LEU A 279 12.32 -25.26 13.65
N SER A 280 12.39 -25.90 14.82
CA SER A 280 11.23 -26.08 15.71
C SER A 280 10.70 -24.77 16.28
N SER A 281 11.53 -23.72 16.37
CA SER A 281 11.12 -22.40 16.88
C SER A 281 10.46 -21.50 15.83
N LEU A 282 10.45 -21.91 14.55
CA LEU A 282 9.96 -21.08 13.46
C LEU A 282 8.44 -20.90 13.52
N SER A 283 7.98 -19.70 13.17
CA SER A 283 6.58 -19.43 12.91
C SER A 283 6.34 -19.35 11.42
N LEU A 284 5.71 -20.39 10.84
CA LEU A 284 5.40 -20.43 9.41
C LEU A 284 4.53 -19.25 8.97
N ALA A 285 3.57 -18.83 9.81
CA ALA A 285 2.71 -17.69 9.53
C ALA A 285 3.50 -16.38 9.32
N ILE A 286 4.59 -16.18 10.06
CA ILE A 286 5.45 -14.99 9.91
C ILE A 286 6.26 -15.08 8.62
N ILE A 287 6.84 -16.25 8.31
CA ILE A 287 7.63 -16.47 7.09
C ILE A 287 6.74 -16.31 5.85
N GLN A 288 5.56 -16.91 5.85
CA GLN A 288 4.60 -16.79 4.75
C GLN A 288 4.16 -15.34 4.51
N LEU A 289 3.81 -14.61 5.60
CA LEU A 289 3.47 -13.20 5.51
C LEU A 289 4.64 -12.40 4.94
N ASN A 290 5.86 -12.63 5.45
CA ASN A 290 7.04 -11.93 4.96
C ASN A 290 7.31 -12.23 3.49
N SER A 291 7.17 -13.48 3.04
CA SER A 291 7.32 -13.87 1.64
C SER A 291 6.37 -13.13 0.73
N SER A 292 5.09 -13.07 1.10
CA SER A 292 4.08 -12.30 0.35
C SER A 292 4.40 -10.81 0.32
N GLN A 293 4.70 -10.20 1.47
CA GLN A 293 4.97 -8.76 1.55
C GLN A 293 6.26 -8.35 0.81
N ALA A 294 7.35 -9.10 1.00
CA ALA A 294 8.66 -8.80 0.41
C ALA A 294 8.65 -8.99 -1.12
N SER A 295 8.09 -10.11 -1.60
CA SER A 295 8.01 -10.38 -3.04
C SER A 295 7.08 -9.38 -3.73
N ALA A 296 5.93 -9.05 -3.13
CA ALA A 296 5.04 -8.03 -3.67
C ALA A 296 5.67 -6.62 -3.69
N THR A 297 6.46 -6.26 -2.67
CA THR A 297 7.20 -4.99 -2.64
C THR A 297 8.18 -4.86 -3.80
N LEU A 298 8.83 -5.96 -4.18
CA LEU A 298 9.71 -6.01 -5.36
C LEU A 298 8.90 -5.96 -6.66
N ALA A 299 7.80 -6.72 -6.74
CA ALA A 299 6.94 -6.80 -7.93
C ALA A 299 6.27 -5.47 -8.29
N VAL A 300 5.75 -4.71 -7.29
CA VAL A 300 5.18 -3.36 -7.50
C VAL A 300 6.19 -2.39 -8.14
N ARG A 301 7.49 -2.62 -7.93
CA ARG A 301 8.58 -1.82 -8.52
C ARG A 301 9.08 -2.36 -9.86
N GLY A 302 8.36 -3.32 -10.45
CA GLY A 302 8.76 -3.99 -11.69
C GLY A 302 9.95 -4.95 -11.56
N ARG A 303 10.42 -5.24 -10.33
CA ARG A 303 11.58 -6.13 -10.07
C ARG A 303 11.15 -7.59 -9.92
N PHE A 304 10.53 -8.14 -10.95
CA PHE A 304 9.91 -9.48 -10.87
C PHE A 304 10.89 -10.63 -10.68
N LEU A 305 12.05 -10.59 -11.34
CA LEU A 305 13.07 -11.62 -11.16
C LEU A 305 13.56 -11.68 -9.72
N ASP A 306 13.72 -10.52 -9.08
CA ASP A 306 14.09 -10.43 -7.67
C ASP A 306 12.94 -10.88 -6.77
N ALA A 307 11.69 -10.50 -7.08
CA ALA A 307 10.49 -10.97 -6.38
C ALA A 307 10.39 -12.49 -6.38
N ARG A 308 10.63 -13.11 -7.55
CA ARG A 308 10.64 -14.58 -7.69
C ARG A 308 11.77 -15.20 -6.89
N ARG A 309 12.99 -14.65 -6.97
CA ARG A 309 14.14 -15.14 -6.20
C ARG A 309 13.87 -15.09 -4.69
N GLU A 310 13.27 -14.00 -4.21
CA GLU A 310 12.89 -13.82 -2.82
C GLU A 310 11.85 -14.88 -2.38
N GLY A 311 10.79 -15.06 -3.18
CA GLY A 311 9.79 -16.11 -2.96
C GLY A 311 10.40 -17.52 -2.87
N GLU A 312 11.30 -17.88 -3.79
CA GLU A 312 11.96 -19.19 -3.83
C GLU A 312 12.85 -19.44 -2.61
N LEU A 313 13.57 -18.42 -2.13
CA LEU A 313 14.39 -18.55 -0.93
C LEU A 313 13.52 -18.84 0.30
N GLN A 314 12.39 -18.16 0.43
CA GLN A 314 11.47 -18.40 1.54
C GLN A 314 10.73 -19.73 1.40
N ARG A 315 10.39 -20.16 0.18
CA ARG A 315 9.81 -21.48 -0.08
C ARG A 315 10.68 -22.60 0.48
N LYS A 316 11.98 -22.59 0.17
CA LYS A 316 12.94 -23.57 0.66
C LYS A 316 13.01 -23.63 2.19
N LEU A 317 12.89 -22.48 2.86
CA LEU A 317 12.87 -22.44 4.32
C LEU A 317 11.57 -23.04 4.89
N ILE A 318 10.42 -22.72 4.26
CA ILE A 318 9.12 -23.28 4.66
C ILE A 318 9.10 -24.79 4.47
N GLU A 319 9.56 -25.31 3.33
CA GLU A 319 9.62 -26.76 3.05
C GLU A 319 10.45 -27.50 4.10
N ARG A 320 11.66 -27.00 4.42
CA ARG A 320 12.52 -27.57 5.46
C ARG A 320 11.86 -27.58 6.84
N ALA A 321 11.12 -26.52 7.19
CA ALA A 321 10.43 -26.44 8.47
C ALA A 321 9.25 -27.43 8.57
N ILE A 322 8.50 -27.61 7.48
CA ILE A 322 7.38 -28.55 7.40
C ILE A 322 7.87 -30.00 7.48
N GLU A 323 8.92 -30.33 6.71
CA GLU A 323 9.55 -31.64 6.75
C GLU A 323 10.05 -32.00 8.15
N HIS A 324 10.60 -31.03 8.87
CA HIS A 324 11.10 -31.22 10.23
C HIS A 324 9.98 -31.38 11.27
N ASN A 325 8.95 -30.54 11.21
CA ASN A 325 7.93 -30.47 12.26
C ASN A 325 6.77 -31.47 12.06
N HIS A 326 6.63 -32.06 10.87
CA HIS A 326 5.58 -33.04 10.53
C HIS A 326 4.13 -32.61 10.89
N SER A 327 3.85 -31.31 10.89
CA SER A 327 2.54 -30.76 11.27
C SER A 327 1.56 -30.77 10.09
N ALA A 328 0.39 -31.39 10.25
CA ALA A 328 -0.65 -31.41 9.22
C ALA A 328 -1.27 -30.02 8.96
N GLU A 329 -1.39 -29.19 10.00
CA GLU A 329 -1.88 -27.80 9.89
C GLU A 329 -0.92 -26.94 9.05
N ASP A 330 0.38 -27.16 9.23
CA ASP A 330 1.43 -26.47 8.48
C ASP A 330 1.38 -26.84 6.98
N HIS A 331 1.08 -28.10 6.66
CA HIS A 331 0.89 -28.55 5.28
C HIS A 331 -0.30 -27.85 4.60
N GLN A 332 -1.46 -27.74 5.27
CA GLN A 332 -2.62 -27.05 4.70
C GLN A 332 -2.32 -25.56 4.48
N THR A 333 -1.69 -24.92 5.47
CA THR A 333 -1.29 -23.52 5.40
C THR A 333 -0.31 -23.28 4.25
N TYR A 334 0.64 -24.21 4.03
CA TYR A 334 1.57 -24.16 2.91
C TYR A 334 0.88 -24.23 1.54
N GLN A 335 -0.06 -25.14 1.35
CA GLN A 335 -0.79 -25.26 0.09
C GLN A 335 -1.57 -23.97 -0.25
N GLN A 336 -2.09 -23.28 0.76
CA GLN A 336 -2.76 -21.99 0.57
C GLN A 336 -1.78 -20.85 0.28
N TRP A 337 -0.58 -20.89 0.87
CA TRP A 337 0.51 -19.98 0.53
C TRP A 337 0.98 -20.17 -0.92
N ILE A 338 1.14 -21.40 -1.41
CA ILE A 338 1.49 -21.68 -2.82
C ILE A 338 0.51 -20.98 -3.76
N LYS A 339 -0.80 -21.10 -3.51
CA LYS A 339 -1.84 -20.43 -4.32
C LYS A 339 -1.73 -18.90 -4.28
N THR A 340 -1.32 -18.34 -3.15
CA THR A 340 -1.14 -16.89 -3.02
C THR A 340 0.09 -16.40 -3.77
N MET A 341 1.13 -17.24 -3.87
CA MET A 341 2.39 -16.91 -4.54
C MET A 341 2.44 -17.33 -6.01
N GLU A 342 1.52 -18.18 -6.48
CA GLU A 342 1.43 -18.65 -7.87
C GLU A 342 1.57 -17.53 -8.91
N PRO A 343 0.93 -16.35 -8.77
CA PRO A 343 1.07 -15.28 -9.75
C PRO A 343 2.52 -14.80 -9.96
N ILE A 344 3.36 -14.86 -8.92
CA ILE A 344 4.79 -14.50 -8.99
C ILE A 344 5.59 -15.54 -9.78
N TYR A 345 5.16 -16.80 -9.80
CA TYR A 345 5.93 -17.91 -10.35
C TYR A 345 5.56 -18.28 -11.79
N SER A 346 4.26 -18.30 -12.13
CA SER A 346 3.77 -18.92 -13.37
C SER A 346 3.00 -17.99 -14.30
N HIS A 347 2.55 -16.82 -13.83
CA HIS A 347 1.62 -15.96 -14.58
C HIS A 347 2.15 -14.54 -14.81
N ILE A 348 3.48 -14.37 -14.91
CA ILE A 348 4.09 -13.05 -15.08
C ILE A 348 3.56 -12.32 -16.31
N ASP A 349 3.38 -13.02 -17.43
CA ASP A 349 2.88 -12.45 -18.69
C ASP A 349 1.42 -11.95 -18.60
N ASN A 350 0.63 -12.47 -17.65
CA ASN A 350 -0.75 -12.03 -17.44
C ASN A 350 -0.85 -10.80 -16.53
N ILE A 351 0.19 -10.56 -15.72
CA ILE A 351 0.22 -9.49 -14.73
C ILE A 351 1.18 -8.35 -15.09
N THR A 352 1.97 -8.51 -16.16
CA THR A 352 2.81 -7.45 -16.72
C THR A 352 2.29 -6.99 -18.09
N ARG A 353 2.44 -5.70 -18.38
CA ARG A 353 2.26 -5.18 -19.74
C ARG A 353 3.53 -5.48 -20.53
N ARG A 354 3.41 -5.62 -21.85
CA ARG A 354 4.56 -5.90 -22.75
C ARG A 354 5.72 -4.94 -22.47
N LYS A 355 6.95 -5.46 -22.53
CA LYS A 355 8.20 -4.72 -22.24
C LYS A 355 8.20 -3.33 -22.87
N SER A 356 8.34 -2.32 -22.02
CA SER A 356 8.76 -0.98 -22.43
C SER A 356 10.16 -1.08 -23.04
N VAL A 357 10.40 -0.38 -24.15
CA VAL A 357 11.66 -0.42 -24.93
C VAL A 357 12.85 0.15 -24.13
N ILE A 358 12.61 0.81 -22.99
CA ILE A 358 13.58 1.74 -22.37
C ILE A 358 13.99 1.33 -20.93
N SER A 359 13.34 0.34 -20.31
CA SER A 359 13.66 -0.08 -18.93
C SER A 359 13.69 -1.59 -18.75
N ASP A 360 14.61 -2.09 -17.92
CA ASP A 360 14.63 -3.47 -17.43
C ASP A 360 13.46 -3.79 -16.47
N SER A 361 12.69 -2.77 -16.05
CA SER A 361 11.48 -2.91 -15.23
C SER A 361 10.23 -3.07 -16.10
N GLU A 362 9.49 -4.15 -15.91
CA GLU A 362 8.19 -4.36 -16.56
C GLU A 362 7.08 -3.63 -15.78
N SER A 363 6.12 -3.00 -16.46
CA SER A 363 4.96 -2.36 -15.82
C SER A 363 3.85 -3.38 -15.54
N LEU A 364 3.06 -3.17 -14.50
CA LEU A 364 2.01 -4.12 -14.08
C LEU A 364 0.68 -3.83 -14.76
N THR A 365 -0.06 -4.84 -15.20
CA THR A 365 -1.49 -4.67 -15.52
C THR A 365 -2.26 -4.25 -14.28
N ASP A 366 -3.48 -3.73 -14.45
CA ASP A 366 -4.34 -3.39 -13.32
C ASP A 366 -4.56 -4.56 -12.36
N ALA A 367 -4.79 -5.76 -12.91
CA ALA A 367 -4.93 -6.98 -12.14
C ALA A 367 -3.65 -7.32 -11.34
N GLY A 368 -2.49 -7.17 -11.97
CA GLY A 368 -1.19 -7.33 -11.32
C GLY A 368 -0.97 -6.32 -10.20
N ALA A 369 -1.29 -5.05 -10.44
CA ALA A 369 -1.17 -3.98 -9.45
C ALA A 369 -2.08 -4.22 -8.25
N ALA A 370 -3.38 -4.44 -8.46
CA ALA A 370 -4.33 -4.69 -7.39
C ALA A 370 -3.91 -5.91 -6.54
N LEU A 371 -3.45 -6.99 -7.19
CA LEU A 371 -2.92 -8.17 -6.52
C LEU A 371 -1.70 -7.82 -5.64
N PHE A 372 -0.69 -7.17 -6.21
CA PHE A 372 0.57 -6.96 -5.49
C PHE A 372 0.46 -5.88 -4.40
N TYR A 373 -0.30 -4.81 -4.60
CA TYR A 373 -0.59 -3.88 -3.51
C TYR A 373 -1.35 -4.58 -2.37
N THR A 374 -2.32 -5.46 -2.69
CA THR A 374 -3.02 -6.27 -1.68
C THR A 374 -2.07 -7.23 -0.93
N MET A 375 -1.19 -7.93 -1.65
CA MET A 375 -0.20 -8.83 -1.03
C MET A 375 0.79 -8.06 -0.15
N LYS A 376 1.24 -6.89 -0.60
CA LYS A 376 2.14 -6.02 0.14
C LYS A 376 1.55 -5.52 1.46
N GLN A 377 0.25 -5.21 1.45
CA GLN A 377 -0.49 -4.72 2.63
C GLN A 377 -1.17 -5.83 3.45
N SER A 378 -0.94 -7.10 3.09
CA SER A 378 -1.55 -8.24 3.78
C SER A 378 -1.10 -8.34 5.24
N ASN A 379 -1.89 -9.06 6.04
CA ASN A 379 -1.60 -9.39 7.44
C ASN A 379 -2.02 -10.84 7.75
N ARG A 380 -1.65 -11.36 8.93
CA ARG A 380 -1.98 -12.75 9.31
C ARG A 380 -3.48 -13.02 9.39
N LYS A 381 -4.34 -12.04 9.72
CA LYS A 381 -5.80 -12.23 9.71
C LYS A 381 -6.31 -12.46 8.29
N THR A 382 -5.86 -11.69 7.31
CA THR A 382 -6.27 -11.85 5.90
C THR A 382 -5.81 -13.18 5.31
N ILE A 383 -4.61 -13.65 5.70
CA ILE A 383 -4.12 -14.99 5.35
C ILE A 383 -5.01 -16.07 5.98
N SER A 384 -5.41 -15.90 7.25
CA SER A 384 -6.28 -16.84 7.95
C SER A 384 -7.76 -16.79 7.54
N LEU A 385 -8.30 -15.65 7.11
CA LEU A 385 -9.70 -15.50 6.70
C LEU A 385 -9.98 -16.12 5.33
N LYS A 386 -8.97 -16.17 4.44
CA LYS A 386 -9.02 -17.04 3.25
C LYS A 386 -9.23 -18.52 3.62
N ASN A 387 -8.95 -18.93 4.86
CA ASN A 387 -9.20 -20.28 5.36
C ASN A 387 -10.66 -20.53 5.79
N LYS A 388 -11.47 -19.49 6.01
CA LYS A 388 -12.87 -19.63 6.47
C LYS A 388 -13.91 -19.47 5.35
N HIS A 389 -13.65 -18.65 4.33
CA HIS A 389 -14.60 -18.43 3.23
C HIS A 389 -14.56 -19.52 2.12
N LYS A 390 -13.97 -20.68 2.39
CA LYS A 390 -13.93 -21.85 1.49
C LYS A 390 -14.59 -23.11 2.08
N LEU A 391 -15.35 -22.96 3.17
CA LEU A 391 -16.24 -23.99 3.70
C LEU A 391 -17.67 -23.71 3.27
#